data_AF-A0A7S3I6Q4-F1
#
_entry.id   AF-A0A7S3I6Q4-F1
#
_cell.length_a   1.000
_cell.length_b   1.000
_cell.length_c   1.000
_cell.angle_alpha   90.00
_cell.angle_beta   90.00
_cell.angle_gamma   90.00
#
_symmetry.space_group_name_H-M   'P 1'
#
loop_
_entity.id
_entity.type
_entity.pdbx_description
1 polymer ?
#
loop_
_entity_poly.entity_id
_entity_poly.type
_entity_poly.pdbx_seq_one_letter_code
_entity_poly.pdbx_strand_id
1 'polypeptide(L)'
;MAGVKAVDGAVLKIIDNTIMLNFAQGILLVESSYAHIEHNLISQNYKANLAYGGAASADTVVLRNTIREGRAEGIFVIESGFSWIIRNEIIDNADGVVLFDSTPFISNNSIEHNQ
;
A
#
# COMPACT_ATOMS: atom_id res chain seq x y z
N MET A 1 -10.90 11.71 -1.21
CA MET A 1 -9.72 12.10 -0.40
C MET A 1 -9.13 10.83 0.19
N ALA A 2 -7.81 10.78 0.41
CA ALA A 2 -7.17 9.59 0.96
C ALA A 2 -7.39 9.51 2.47
N GLY A 3 -7.38 8.31 3.05
CA GLY A 3 -7.50 8.12 4.50
C GLY A 3 -6.27 8.65 5.24
N VAL A 4 -5.09 8.22 4.79
CA VAL A 4 -3.79 8.77 5.22
C VAL A 4 -3.02 9.22 3.98
N LYS A 5 -2.50 10.44 4.00
CA LYS A 5 -1.63 10.98 2.94
C LYS A 5 -0.33 11.49 3.55
N ALA A 6 0.79 11.02 3.03
CA ALA A 6 2.13 11.47 3.37
C ALA A 6 2.74 12.22 2.18
N VAL A 7 3.35 13.37 2.45
CA VAL A 7 4.01 14.26 1.49
C VAL A 7 5.22 14.91 2.15
N ASP A 8 6.01 15.64 1.35
CA ASP A 8 7.06 16.54 1.83
C ASP A 8 8.10 15.86 2.74
N GLY A 9 8.48 14.63 2.41
CA GLY A 9 9.50 13.89 3.17
C GLY A 9 9.00 13.24 4.45
N ALA A 10 7.67 13.09 4.63
CA ALA A 10 7.11 12.53 5.85
C ALA A 10 7.52 11.07 6.07
N VAL A 11 7.85 10.74 7.32
CA VAL A 11 8.19 9.39 7.77
C VAL A 11 7.18 8.93 8.81
N LEU A 12 6.51 7.81 8.55
CA LEU A 12 5.36 7.38 9.35
C LEU A 12 5.52 5.96 9.90
N LYS A 13 4.80 5.72 11.00
CA LYS A 13 4.41 4.38 11.45
C LYS A 13 2.89 4.32 11.46
N ILE A 14 2.31 3.44 10.66
CA ILE A 14 0.87 3.23 10.56
C ILE A 14 0.63 1.80 11.04
N ILE A 15 0.22 1.65 12.30
CA ILE A 15 0.17 0.36 12.98
C ILE A 15 -1.18 0.20 13.70
N ASP A 16 -1.80 -0.97 13.57
CA ASP A 16 -3.06 -1.35 14.24
C ASP A 16 -4.26 -0.41 13.92
N ASN A 17 -4.40 0.00 12.65
CA ASN A 17 -5.52 0.86 12.20
C ASN A 17 -6.51 0.13 11.29
N THR A 18 -7.73 0.66 11.24
CA THR A 18 -8.73 0.33 10.22
C THR A 18 -8.92 1.54 9.29
N ILE A 19 -8.64 1.37 8.00
CA ILE A 19 -8.68 2.44 7.00
C ILE A 19 -9.57 2.00 5.83
N MET A 20 -10.80 2.52 5.78
CA MET A 20 -11.80 2.04 4.83
C MET A 20 -12.70 3.13 4.28
N LEU A 21 -13.35 2.83 3.15
CA LEU A 21 -14.42 3.64 2.55
C LEU A 21 -14.00 5.07 2.15
N ASN A 22 -12.72 5.27 1.80
CA ASN A 22 -12.25 6.57 1.33
C ASN A 22 -12.50 6.76 -0.17
N PHE A 23 -12.81 8.00 -0.57
CA PHE A 23 -13.04 8.37 -1.98
C PHE A 23 -11.77 8.38 -2.86
N ALA A 24 -10.60 8.13 -2.29
CA ALA A 24 -9.35 7.97 -3.03
C ALA A 24 -8.63 6.70 -2.51
N GLN A 25 -7.32 6.78 -2.25
CA GLN A 25 -6.57 5.68 -1.65
C GLN A 25 -6.87 5.54 -0.16
N GLY A 26 -6.66 4.34 0.40
CA GLY A 26 -6.63 4.16 1.85
C GLY A 26 -5.41 4.88 2.43
N ILE A 27 -4.23 4.49 1.99
CA ILE A 27 -2.95 5.14 2.31
C ILE A 27 -2.28 5.58 1.00
N LEU A 28 -1.80 6.82 0.97
CA LEU A 28 -1.03 7.38 -0.14
C LEU A 28 0.29 7.97 0.37
N LEU A 29 1.42 7.37 0.00
CA LEU A 29 2.74 7.94 0.20
C LEU A 29 3.23 8.54 -1.11
N VAL A 30 3.51 9.84 -1.10
CA VAL A 30 3.99 10.58 -2.28
C VAL A 30 5.43 10.96 -2.05
N GLU A 31 6.28 10.72 -3.04
CA GLU A 31 7.62 11.29 -3.24
C GLU A 31 8.44 11.56 -1.97
N SER A 32 9.55 10.85 -1.82
CA SER A 32 10.44 11.00 -0.65
C SER A 32 9.75 10.73 0.69
N SER A 33 8.53 10.17 0.69
CA SER A 33 7.83 9.75 1.90
C SER A 33 8.01 8.26 2.13
N TYR A 34 8.09 7.88 3.41
CA TYR A 34 8.43 6.53 3.84
C TYR A 34 7.47 6.09 4.94
N ALA A 35 7.11 4.81 4.97
CA ALA A 35 6.32 4.30 6.09
C ALA A 35 6.65 2.86 6.48
N HIS A 36 6.50 2.60 7.78
CA HIS A 36 6.30 1.25 8.31
C HIS A 36 4.79 1.04 8.51
N ILE A 37 4.20 0.15 7.72
CA ILE A 37 2.77 -0.13 7.67
C ILE A 37 2.56 -1.57 8.13
N GLU A 38 2.01 -1.78 9.33
CA GLU A 38 1.87 -3.12 9.92
C GLU A 38 0.55 -3.34 10.66
N HIS A 39 -0.01 -4.56 10.56
CA HIS A 39 -1.24 -4.97 11.26
C HIS A 39 -2.46 -4.05 11.02
N ASN A 40 -2.55 -3.45 9.84
CA ASN A 40 -3.72 -2.65 9.47
C ASN A 40 -4.72 -3.47 8.67
N LEU A 41 -6.00 -3.11 8.83
CA LEU A 41 -7.06 -3.46 7.88
C LEU A 41 -7.25 -2.27 6.93
N ILE A 42 -6.98 -2.48 5.64
CA ILE A 42 -7.15 -1.46 4.60
C ILE A 42 -8.13 -2.00 3.56
N SER A 43 -9.33 -1.43 3.47
CA SER A 43 -10.37 -2.05 2.64
C SER A 43 -11.37 -1.10 2.00
N GLN A 44 -11.97 -1.50 0.88
CA GLN A 44 -13.10 -0.79 0.26
C GLN A 44 -12.81 0.68 -0.07
N ASN A 45 -11.54 1.02 -0.35
CA ASN A 45 -11.19 2.35 -0.84
C ASN A 45 -11.45 2.44 -2.36
N TYR A 46 -11.78 3.63 -2.84
CA TYR A 46 -12.24 3.82 -4.21
C TYR A 46 -11.12 3.71 -5.25
N LYS A 47 -9.89 4.10 -4.89
CA LYS A 47 -8.67 3.84 -5.67
C LYS A 47 -7.88 2.71 -4.99
N ALA A 48 -6.59 2.58 -5.29
CA ALA A 48 -5.73 1.61 -4.63
C ALA A 48 -5.87 1.67 -3.10
N ASN A 49 -5.93 0.51 -2.44
CA ASN A 49 -6.00 0.47 -0.98
C ASN A 49 -4.73 1.09 -0.37
N LEU A 50 -3.56 0.68 -0.86
CA LEU A 50 -2.27 1.27 -0.52
C LEU A 50 -1.55 1.68 -1.81
N ALA A 51 -1.15 2.96 -1.91
CA ALA A 51 -0.28 3.44 -2.97
C ALA A 51 0.96 4.11 -2.39
N TYR A 52 2.13 3.79 -2.93
CA TYR A 52 3.36 4.48 -2.57
C TYR A 52 4.33 4.58 -3.75
N GLY A 53 5.12 5.65 -3.83
CA GLY A 53 6.05 5.82 -4.93
C GLY A 53 6.38 7.26 -5.31
N GLY A 54 7.14 7.39 -6.39
CA GLY A 54 7.64 8.65 -6.94
C GLY A 54 9.10 8.93 -6.55
N ALA A 55 9.60 10.08 -6.97
CA ALA A 55 11.00 10.50 -6.81
C ALA A 55 11.54 10.25 -5.39
N ALA A 56 12.70 9.60 -5.32
CA ALA A 56 13.40 9.26 -4.07
C ALA A 56 12.54 8.52 -3.04
N SER A 57 11.56 7.71 -3.48
CA SER A 57 10.79 6.84 -2.58
C SER A 57 11.46 5.48 -2.44
N ALA A 58 11.88 5.13 -1.23
CA ALA A 58 12.44 3.82 -0.91
C ALA A 58 11.94 3.37 0.46
N ASP A 59 12.57 2.35 1.03
CA ASP A 59 12.50 1.84 2.39
C ASP A 59 11.13 1.67 3.05
N THR A 60 10.05 1.67 2.26
CA THR A 60 8.70 1.44 2.77
C THR A 60 8.51 -0.04 3.07
N VAL A 61 7.99 -0.33 4.26
CA VAL A 61 7.72 -1.68 4.74
C VAL A 61 6.22 -1.86 4.90
N VAL A 62 5.67 -2.83 4.19
CA VAL A 62 4.26 -3.26 4.24
C VAL A 62 4.25 -4.69 4.78
N LEU A 63 3.90 -4.85 6.06
CA LEU A 63 4.08 -6.10 6.79
C LEU A 63 2.80 -6.54 7.50
N ARG A 64 2.34 -7.78 7.30
CA ARG A 64 1.21 -8.34 8.07
C ARG A 64 -0.06 -7.47 8.07
N ASN A 65 -0.39 -6.88 6.95
CA ASN A 65 -1.66 -6.17 6.76
C ASN A 65 -2.67 -7.07 6.07
N THR A 66 -3.95 -6.79 6.30
CA THR A 66 -5.07 -7.33 5.50
C THR A 66 -5.55 -6.22 4.58
N ILE A 67 -5.38 -6.41 3.27
CA ILE A 67 -5.68 -5.44 2.23
C ILE A 67 -6.72 -6.04 1.28
N ARG A 68 -7.96 -5.56 1.33
CA ARG A 68 -9.05 -6.25 0.65
C ARG A 68 -10.14 -5.39 0.06
N GLU A 69 -10.90 -5.98 -0.86
CA GLU A 69 -12.15 -5.41 -1.37
C GLU A 69 -11.95 -4.01 -1.99
N GLY A 70 -10.74 -3.72 -2.49
CA GLY A 70 -10.42 -2.46 -3.17
C GLY A 70 -11.03 -2.43 -4.56
N ARG A 71 -11.54 -1.26 -4.99
CA ARG A 71 -12.10 -1.10 -6.35
C ARG A 71 -11.04 -1.00 -7.45
N ALA A 72 -9.78 -0.87 -7.06
CA ALA A 72 -8.61 -0.84 -7.92
C ALA A 72 -7.56 -1.80 -7.31
N GLU A 73 -6.29 -1.42 -7.25
CA GLU A 73 -5.22 -2.28 -6.74
C GLU A 73 -5.28 -2.45 -5.22
N GLY A 74 -4.91 -3.62 -4.70
CA GLY A 74 -4.60 -3.80 -3.30
C GLY A 74 -3.40 -2.94 -2.91
N ILE A 75 -2.28 -3.15 -3.62
CA ILE A 75 -1.07 -2.34 -3.51
C ILE A 75 -0.64 -1.84 -4.88
N PHE A 76 -0.48 -0.53 -5.02
CA PHE A 76 0.08 0.13 -6.20
C PHE A 76 1.44 0.75 -5.87
N VAL A 77 2.46 0.48 -6.69
CA VAL A 77 3.81 1.02 -6.51
C VAL A 77 4.34 1.59 -7.81
N ILE A 78 4.92 2.79 -7.75
CA ILE A 78 5.53 3.46 -8.92
C ILE A 78 6.87 4.09 -8.54
N GLU A 79 7.91 3.89 -9.37
CA GLU A 79 9.23 4.51 -9.18
C GLU A 79 9.83 4.33 -7.77
N SER A 80 9.51 3.22 -7.09
CA SER A 80 10.04 2.96 -5.75
C SER A 80 11.31 2.13 -5.81
N GLY A 81 12.33 2.59 -5.07
CA GLY A 81 13.53 1.81 -4.78
C GLY A 81 13.23 0.57 -3.91
N PHE A 82 14.22 0.11 -3.14
CA PHE A 82 14.04 -1.02 -2.25
C PHE A 82 12.87 -0.78 -1.28
N SER A 83 11.90 -1.67 -1.30
CA SER A 83 10.76 -1.69 -0.37
C SER A 83 10.38 -3.13 -0.08
N TRP A 84 9.55 -3.37 0.94
CA TRP A 84 9.22 -4.72 1.39
C TRP A 84 7.71 -4.91 1.49
N ILE A 85 7.18 -5.87 0.75
CA ILE A 85 5.78 -6.30 0.86
C ILE A 85 5.79 -7.74 1.36
N ILE A 86 5.57 -7.91 2.67
CA ILE A 86 5.85 -9.18 3.36
C ILE A 86 4.66 -9.63 4.21
N ARG A 87 4.30 -10.91 4.14
CA ARG A 87 3.30 -11.54 5.04
C ARG A 87 1.95 -10.83 5.08
N ASN A 88 1.54 -10.18 4.00
CA ASN A 88 0.23 -9.56 3.89
C ASN A 88 -0.80 -10.55 3.32
N GLU A 89 -2.06 -10.30 3.64
CA GLU A 89 -3.22 -10.91 2.99
C GLU A 89 -3.80 -9.88 2.01
N ILE A 90 -3.77 -10.17 0.71
CA ILE A 90 -4.20 -9.26 -0.36
C ILE A 90 -5.27 -9.93 -1.20
N ILE A 91 -6.54 -9.64 -0.90
CA ILE A 91 -7.68 -10.47 -1.32
C ILE A 91 -8.80 -9.60 -1.91
N ASP A 92 -9.47 -10.08 -2.97
CA ASP A 92 -10.67 -9.43 -3.54
C ASP A 92 -10.48 -7.96 -3.97
N ASN A 93 -9.28 -7.57 -4.42
CA ASN A 93 -9.04 -6.27 -5.08
C ASN A 93 -9.17 -6.43 -6.61
N ALA A 94 -9.17 -5.34 -7.38
CA ALA A 94 -9.15 -5.46 -8.84
C ALA A 94 -7.83 -6.09 -9.33
N ASP A 95 -6.71 -5.54 -8.87
CA ASP A 95 -5.40 -6.18 -8.97
C ASP A 95 -4.84 -6.39 -7.56
N GLY A 96 -4.10 -7.48 -7.32
CA GLY A 96 -3.47 -7.70 -6.02
C GLY A 96 -2.34 -6.68 -5.75
N VAL A 97 -1.28 -6.76 -6.56
CA VAL A 97 -0.11 -5.88 -6.48
C VAL A 97 0.29 -5.47 -7.89
N VAL A 98 0.42 -4.16 -8.14
CA VAL A 98 0.86 -3.61 -9.42
C VAL A 98 2.09 -2.74 -9.20
N LEU A 99 3.10 -2.91 -10.05
CA LEU A 99 4.40 -2.24 -9.95
C LEU A 99 4.78 -1.58 -11.28
N PHE A 100 5.23 -0.34 -11.22
CA PHE A 100 5.84 0.38 -12.35
C PHE A 100 7.23 0.88 -11.96
N ASP A 101 8.26 0.54 -12.73
CA ASP A 101 9.66 0.96 -12.50
C ASP A 101 10.10 0.88 -11.03
N SER A 102 9.76 -0.25 -10.37
CA SER A 102 9.93 -0.43 -8.93
C SER A 102 10.66 -1.73 -8.59
N THR A 103 11.34 -1.77 -7.44
CA THR A 103 12.14 -2.93 -7.00
C THR A 103 11.80 -3.45 -5.60
N PRO A 104 10.52 -3.76 -5.30
CA PRO A 104 10.13 -4.29 -4.01
C PRO A 104 10.60 -5.74 -3.81
N PHE A 105 10.95 -6.09 -2.59
CA PHE A 105 11.06 -7.46 -2.13
C PHE A 105 9.69 -7.96 -1.66
N ILE A 106 9.09 -8.86 -2.45
CA ILE A 106 7.78 -9.44 -2.18
C ILE A 106 7.95 -10.87 -1.68
N SER A 107 7.53 -11.17 -0.45
CA SER A 107 7.68 -12.52 0.10
C SER A 107 6.59 -12.92 1.10
N ASN A 108 6.20 -14.19 1.08
CA ASN A 108 5.29 -14.80 2.05
C ASN A 108 3.91 -14.11 2.16
N ASN A 109 3.44 -13.43 1.11
CA ASN A 109 2.07 -12.89 1.07
C ASN A 109 1.09 -13.96 0.58
N SER A 110 -0.15 -13.93 1.08
CA SER A 110 -1.29 -14.58 0.42
C SER A 110 -1.94 -13.55 -0.49
N ILE A 111 -2.03 -13.86 -1.79
CA ILE A 111 -2.57 -12.97 -2.83
C ILE A 111 -3.57 -13.77 -3.65
N GLU A 112 -4.86 -13.62 -3.34
CA GLU A 112 -5.90 -14.54 -3.79
C GLU A 112 -7.14 -13.76 -4.26
N HIS A 113 -7.90 -14.30 -5.22
CA HIS A 113 -9.21 -13.77 -5.63
C HIS A 113 -9.26 -12.30 -6.16
N ASN A 114 -8.14 -11.71 -6.55
CA ASN A 114 -8.11 -10.39 -7.19
C ASN A 114 -8.52 -10.47 -8.68
N GLN A 115 -9.34 -9.54 -9.20
CA GLN A 115 -10.03 -9.63 -10.51
C GLN A 115 -10.24 -8.31 -11.27
#